data_AF-A0A955MDV9-F1
#
_entry.id   AF-A0A955MDV9-F1
#
_cell.length_a   1.000
_cell.length_b   1.000
_cell.length_c   1.000
_cell.angle_alpha   90.00
_cell.angle_beta   90.00
_cell.angle_gamma   90.00
#
_symmetry.space_group_name_H-M   'P 1'
#
loop_
_entity.id
_entity.type
_entity.pdbx_description
1 polymer ?
#
loop_
_entity_poly.entity_id
_entity_poly.type
_entity_poly.pdbx_seq_one_letter_code
_entity_poly.pdbx_strand_id
1 'polypeptide(L)'
;HHHLLKAVHKVDGRVLWANMVLLFWLSLIPFVTGWMGENNFARIPVILYGVDLLCAGISYRFLVKFLLKRHGSDSLLAKAIGNDVKGKISIIIYMMAIVLSFCHPLVACALYALVAIMWIVPDQRIEKALEKVNGN
;
A
#
# COMPACT_ATOMS: atom_id res chain seq x y z
N HIS A 1 -22.83 3.38 29.56
CA HIS A 1 -21.38 3.38 29.24
C HIS A 1 -20.71 2.01 29.28
N HIS A 2 -20.93 1.12 30.27
CA HIS A 2 -20.32 -0.23 30.29
C HIS A 2 -20.83 -1.23 29.23
N HIS A 3 -22.00 -1.01 28.62
CA HIS A 3 -22.55 -1.89 27.58
C HIS A 3 -21.96 -1.67 26.18
N LEU A 4 -21.48 -0.46 25.87
CA LEU A 4 -20.78 -0.16 24.61
C LEU A 4 -19.39 -0.82 24.55
N LEU A 5 -18.69 -0.92 25.69
CA LEU A 5 -17.39 -1.59 25.78
C LEU A 5 -17.47 -3.11 25.60
N LYS A 6 -18.62 -3.74 25.91
CA LYS A 6 -18.84 -5.18 25.63
C LYS A 6 -19.02 -5.48 24.14
N ALA A 7 -19.41 -4.50 23.32
CA ALA A 7 -19.49 -4.65 21.86
C ALA A 7 -18.11 -4.55 21.18
N VAL A 8 -17.07 -4.12 21.90
CA VAL A 8 -15.68 -3.95 21.39
C VAL A 8 -14.84 -5.24 21.54
N HIS A 9 -15.43 -6.35 21.97
CA HIS A 9 -14.67 -7.59 22.28
C HIS A 9 -14.17 -8.40 21.07
N LYS A 10 -14.26 -7.88 19.84
CA LYS A 10 -13.70 -8.54 18.65
C LYS A 10 -12.97 -7.60 17.68
N VAL A 11 -12.47 -6.45 18.14
CA VAL A 11 -11.49 -5.72 17.33
C VAL A 11 -10.16 -6.45 17.48
N ASP A 12 -9.78 -7.22 16.46
CA ASP A 12 -8.57 -8.02 16.49
C ASP A 12 -7.36 -7.09 16.64
N GLY A 13 -6.76 -7.06 17.85
CA GLY A 13 -5.70 -6.11 18.17
C GLY A 13 -4.53 -6.15 17.19
N ARG A 14 -4.29 -7.30 16.55
CA ARG A 14 -3.26 -7.47 15.51
C ARG A 14 -3.61 -6.74 14.21
N VAL A 15 -4.88 -6.78 13.79
CA VAL A 15 -5.36 -6.05 12.60
C VAL A 15 -5.35 -4.55 12.88
N LEU A 16 -5.82 -4.13 14.06
CA LEU A 16 -5.79 -2.74 14.47
C LEU A 16 -4.36 -2.18 14.50
N TRP A 17 -3.42 -2.94 15.08
CA TRP A 17 -2.02 -2.54 15.15
C TRP A 17 -1.38 -2.46 13.77
N ALA A 18 -1.61 -3.43 12.89
CA ALA A 18 -1.14 -3.38 11.51
C ALA A 18 -1.71 -2.17 10.74
N ASN A 19 -2.97 -1.81 11.01
CA ASN A 19 -3.59 -0.63 10.43
C ASN A 19 -2.96 0.67 10.95
N MET A 20 -2.65 0.75 12.24
CA MET A 20 -1.94 1.92 12.80
C MET A 20 -0.56 2.11 12.18
N VAL A 21 0.20 1.02 11.99
CA VAL A 21 1.50 1.08 11.31
C VAL A 21 1.34 1.54 9.85
N LEU A 22 0.33 1.04 9.13
CA LEU A 22 0.03 1.51 7.77
C LEU A 22 -0.30 3.00 7.74
N LEU A 23 -1.22 3.46 8.61
CA LEU A 23 -1.62 4.86 8.70
C LEU A 23 -0.43 5.77 9.05
N PHE A 24 0.48 5.30 9.89
CA PHE A 24 1.71 6.01 10.21
C PHE A 24 2.54 6.30 8.96
N TRP A 25 2.84 5.28 8.15
CA TRP A 25 3.60 5.47 6.90
C TRP A 25 2.82 6.34 5.89
N LEU A 26 1.51 6.12 5.73
CA LEU A 26 0.69 6.96 4.85
C LEU A 26 0.69 8.44 5.26
N SER A 27 0.76 8.74 6.56
CA SER A 27 0.84 10.11 7.06
C SER A 27 2.20 10.77 6.80
N LEU A 28 3.25 9.97 6.60
CA LEU A 28 4.61 10.44 6.35
C LEU A 28 4.83 10.79 4.86
N ILE A 29 4.07 10.18 3.95
CA ILE A 29 4.12 10.44 2.50
C ILE A 29 4.07 11.95 2.18
N PRO A 30 3.08 12.75 2.62
CA PRO A 30 3.00 14.17 2.27
C PRO A 30 4.18 14.97 2.85
N PHE A 31 4.68 14.58 4.03
CA PHE A 31 5.84 15.23 4.65
C PHE A 31 7.10 15.01 3.82
N VAL A 32 7.40 13.77 3.45
CA VAL A 32 8.59 13.44 2.66
C VAL A 32 8.46 13.97 1.23
N THR A 33 7.24 13.98 0.66
CA THR A 33 6.96 14.57 -0.66
C THR A 33 7.22 16.07 -0.67
N GLY A 34 6.74 16.81 0.34
CA GLY A 34 7.00 18.25 0.48
C GLY A 34 8.48 18.54 0.63
N TRP A 35 9.16 17.79 1.50
CA TRP A 35 10.60 17.94 1.73
C TRP A 35 11.43 17.64 0.46
N MET A 36 11.01 16.66 -0.35
CA MET A 36 11.62 16.36 -1.64
C MET A 36 11.48 17.52 -2.64
N GLY A 37 10.31 18.16 -2.68
CA GLY A 37 10.04 19.31 -3.55
C GLY A 37 10.87 20.53 -3.17
N GLU A 38 10.97 20.84 -1.88
CA GLU A 38 11.76 21.98 -1.38
C GLU A 38 13.28 21.80 -1.61
N ASN A 39 13.77 20.56 -1.58
CA ASN A 39 15.19 20.25 -1.75
C ASN A 39 15.58 19.92 -3.19
N ASN A 40 14.80 20.34 -4.19
CA ASN A 40 15.07 20.11 -5.62
C ASN A 40 15.34 18.63 -5.96
N PHE A 41 14.57 17.70 -5.36
CA PHE A 41 14.73 16.26 -5.58
C PHE A 41 16.13 15.74 -5.21
N ALA A 42 16.73 16.30 -4.16
CA ALA A 42 18.00 15.83 -3.62
C ALA A 42 17.96 14.33 -3.26
N ARG A 43 19.13 13.70 -3.29
CA ARG A 43 19.30 12.24 -3.10
C ARG A 43 18.63 11.72 -1.82
N ILE A 44 18.86 12.38 -0.70
CA ILE A 44 18.37 11.92 0.61
C ILE A 44 16.83 11.94 0.69
N PRO A 45 16.14 13.04 0.34
CA PRO A 45 14.67 13.04 0.26
C PRO A 45 14.08 11.96 -0.65
N VAL A 46 14.70 11.71 -1.82
CA VAL A 46 14.22 10.70 -2.77
C VAL A 46 14.38 9.27 -2.23
N ILE A 47 15.49 8.99 -1.54
CA ILE A 47 15.68 7.71 -0.84
C ILE A 47 14.62 7.54 0.24
N LEU A 48 14.44 8.55 1.11
CA LEU A 48 13.49 8.47 2.22
C LEU A 48 12.06 8.29 1.72
N TYR A 49 11.69 8.91 0.61
CA TYR A 49 10.39 8.73 -0.02
C TYR A 49 10.17 7.30 -0.51
N GLY A 50 11.18 6.71 -1.16
CA GLY A 50 11.13 5.32 -1.58
C GLY A 50 11.00 4.35 -0.40
N VAL A 51 11.76 4.59 0.67
CA VAL A 51 11.71 3.79 1.89
C VAL A 51 10.32 3.88 2.54
N ASP A 52 9.74 5.07 2.61
CA ASP A 52 8.40 5.29 3.13
C ASP A 52 7.33 4.52 2.33
N LEU A 53 7.35 4.63 0.99
CA LEU A 53 6.47 3.87 0.10
C LEU A 53 6.65 2.34 0.24
N LEU A 54 7.90 1.88 0.36
CA LEU A 54 8.22 0.47 0.56
C LEU A 54 7.64 -0.05 1.90
N CYS A 55 7.85 0.71 2.98
CA CYS A 55 7.33 0.40 4.30
C CYS A 55 5.79 0.42 4.35
N ALA A 56 5.16 1.39 3.68
CA ALA A 56 3.71 1.45 3.53
C ALA A 56 3.18 0.20 2.80
N GLY A 57 3.82 -0.19 1.69
CA GLY A 57 3.45 -1.39 0.92
C GLY A 57 3.63 -2.69 1.72
N ILE A 58 4.72 -2.82 2.47
CA ILE A 58 4.94 -3.97 3.37
C ILE A 58 3.88 -4.01 4.47
N SER A 59 3.57 -2.87 5.09
CA SER A 59 2.57 -2.76 6.17
C SER A 59 1.17 -3.13 5.67
N TYR A 60 0.82 -2.69 4.46
CA TYR A 60 -0.43 -3.08 3.79
C TYR A 60 -0.51 -4.61 3.62
N ARG A 61 0.58 -5.26 3.18
CA ARG A 61 0.61 -6.72 3.03
C ARG A 61 0.44 -7.45 4.36
N PHE A 62 1.02 -6.93 5.45
CA PHE A 62 0.80 -7.49 6.78
C PHE A 62 -0.66 -7.33 7.22
N LEU A 63 -1.26 -6.16 7.01
CA LEU A 63 -2.66 -5.89 7.30
C LEU A 63 -3.58 -6.87 6.56
N VAL A 64 -3.39 -7.01 5.24
CA VAL A 64 -4.13 -7.96 4.40
C VAL A 64 -3.93 -9.40 4.87
N LYS A 65 -2.71 -9.81 5.22
CA LYS A 65 -2.41 -11.15 5.73
C LYS A 65 -3.14 -11.44 7.04
N PHE A 66 -3.21 -10.49 7.96
CA PHE A 66 -3.94 -10.65 9.22
C PHE A 66 -5.45 -10.69 9.01
N LEU A 67 -5.98 -9.87 8.09
CA LEU A 67 -7.39 -9.87 7.69
C LEU A 67 -7.81 -11.22 7.09
N LEU A 68 -7.03 -11.74 6.13
CA LEU A 68 -7.28 -13.03 5.46
C LEU A 68 -7.22 -14.21 6.43
N LYS A 69 -6.22 -14.21 7.34
CA LYS A 69 -6.10 -15.25 8.37
C LYS A 69 -7.32 -15.31 9.30
N ARG A 70 -8.06 -14.22 9.43
CA ARG A 70 -9.24 -14.11 10.31
C ARG A 70 -10.58 -14.32 9.63
N HIS A 71 -10.78 -13.77 8.45
CA HIS A 71 -12.04 -13.89 7.72
C HIS A 71 -12.11 -15.16 6.86
N GLY A 72 -11.02 -15.92 6.76
CA GLY A 72 -10.92 -17.11 5.92
C GLY A 72 -10.74 -16.75 4.45
N SER A 73 -10.08 -17.64 3.71
CA SER A 73 -9.75 -17.49 2.28
C SER A 73 -10.98 -17.36 1.37
N ASP A 74 -12.18 -17.60 1.90
CA ASP A 74 -13.45 -17.64 1.15
C ASP A 74 -14.32 -16.38 1.34
N SER A 75 -13.82 -15.40 2.11
CA SER A 75 -14.54 -14.14 2.30
C SER A 75 -14.50 -13.27 1.04
N LEU A 76 -15.55 -12.46 0.83
CA LEU A 76 -15.62 -11.42 -0.23
C LEU A 76 -14.34 -10.57 -0.31
N LEU A 77 -13.69 -10.32 0.83
CA LEU A 77 -12.44 -9.58 0.93
C LEU A 77 -11.27 -10.30 0.22
N ALA A 78 -11.18 -11.62 0.33
CA ALA A 78 -10.16 -12.42 -0.35
C ALA A 78 -10.36 -12.42 -1.88
N LYS A 79 -11.61 -12.48 -2.33
CA LYS A 79 -11.96 -12.33 -3.75
C LYS A 79 -11.72 -10.92 -4.28
N ALA A 80 -12.03 -9.89 -3.49
CA ALA A 80 -11.84 -8.49 -3.86
C ALA A 80 -10.36 -8.08 -3.92
N ILE A 81 -9.54 -8.58 -2.99
CA ILE A 81 -8.08 -8.37 -3.01
C ILE A 81 -7.43 -9.21 -4.12
N GLY A 82 -7.95 -10.41 -4.39
CA GLY A 82 -7.47 -11.28 -5.47
C GLY A 82 -5.99 -11.63 -5.35
N ASN A 83 -5.33 -11.85 -6.50
CA ASN A 83 -3.89 -12.01 -6.54
C ASN A 83 -3.27 -10.61 -6.54
N ASP A 84 -2.74 -10.17 -5.39
CA ASP A 84 -2.05 -8.87 -5.19
C ASP A 84 -0.71 -8.80 -5.97
N VAL A 85 -0.80 -8.95 -7.28
CA VAL A 85 0.33 -8.92 -8.23
C VAL A 85 0.80 -7.49 -8.39
N LYS A 86 -0.13 -6.52 -8.47
CA LYS A 86 0.18 -5.09 -8.52
C LYS A 86 0.98 -4.63 -7.29
N GLY A 87 0.60 -5.05 -6.08
CA GLY A 87 1.35 -4.73 -4.87
C GLY A 87 2.76 -5.34 -4.85
N LYS A 88 2.92 -6.60 -5.27
CA LYS A 88 4.25 -7.24 -5.39
C LYS A 88 5.15 -6.55 -6.41
N ILE A 89 4.62 -6.22 -7.58
CA ILE A 89 5.36 -5.49 -8.63
C ILE A 89 5.77 -4.12 -8.10
N SER A 90 4.86 -3.41 -7.42
CA SER A 90 5.15 -2.10 -6.82
C SER A 90 6.32 -2.17 -5.83
N ILE A 91 6.34 -3.18 -4.94
CA ILE A 91 7.44 -3.39 -3.99
C ILE A 91 8.80 -3.59 -4.70
N ILE A 92 8.82 -4.36 -5.78
CA ILE A 92 10.04 -4.60 -6.56
C ILE A 92 10.51 -3.29 -7.21
N ILE A 93 9.59 -2.54 -7.81
CA ILE A 93 9.91 -1.24 -8.43
C ILE A 93 10.40 -0.25 -7.37
N TYR A 94 9.79 -0.21 -6.18
CA TYR A 94 10.24 0.63 -5.08
C TYR A 94 11.67 0.27 -4.63
N MET A 95 11.99 -1.02 -4.45
CA MET A 95 13.36 -1.43 -4.13
C MET A 95 14.36 -1.02 -5.22
N MET A 96 14.03 -1.23 -6.49
CA MET A 96 14.87 -0.81 -7.61
C MET A 96 15.07 0.70 -7.65
N ALA A 97 14.01 1.48 -7.45
CA ALA A 97 14.05 2.93 -7.45
C ALA A 97 14.87 3.48 -6.27
N ILE A 98 14.80 2.85 -5.09
CA ILE A 98 15.68 3.20 -3.94
C ILE A 98 17.15 2.99 -4.31
N VAL A 99 17.51 1.83 -4.86
CA VAL A 99 18.90 1.57 -5.28
C VAL A 99 19.35 2.56 -6.35
N LEU A 100 18.49 2.85 -7.33
CA LEU A 100 18.80 3.76 -8.42
C LEU A 100 18.92 5.22 -7.97
N SER A 101 18.21 5.61 -6.91
CA SER A 101 18.25 6.97 -6.36
C SER A 101 19.63 7.39 -5.84
N PHE A 102 20.49 6.43 -5.49
CA PHE A 102 21.89 6.72 -5.12
C PHE A 102 22.70 7.29 -6.30
N CYS A 103 22.37 6.90 -7.53
CA CYS A 103 23.06 7.38 -8.73
C CYS A 103 22.27 8.49 -9.43
N HIS A 104 20.97 8.27 -9.69
CA HIS A 104 20.09 9.19 -10.40
C HIS A 104 18.75 9.39 -9.68
N PRO A 105 18.66 10.38 -8.76
CA PRO A 105 17.44 10.70 -8.02
C PRO A 105 16.23 10.99 -8.91
N LEU A 106 16.43 11.73 -10.01
CA LEU A 106 15.36 12.07 -10.95
C LEU A 106 14.75 10.83 -11.64
N VAL A 107 15.58 9.83 -11.96
CA VAL A 107 15.10 8.58 -12.56
C VAL A 107 14.31 7.77 -11.54
N ALA A 108 14.74 7.75 -10.28
CA ALA A 108 13.97 7.14 -9.20
C ALA A 108 12.61 7.82 -8.99
N CYS A 109 12.54 9.16 -9.02
CA CYS A 109 11.27 9.89 -9.01
C CYS A 109 10.36 9.50 -10.18
N ALA A 110 10.91 9.38 -11.39
CA ALA A 110 10.13 8.92 -12.55
C ALA A 110 9.57 7.50 -12.34
N LEU A 111 10.35 6.59 -11.75
CA LEU A 111 9.88 5.25 -11.39
C LEU A 111 8.76 5.28 -10.34
N TYR A 112 8.87 6.10 -9.30
CA TYR A 112 7.80 6.26 -8.31
C TYR A 112 6.52 6.81 -8.94
N ALA A 113 6.65 7.81 -9.84
CA ALA A 113 5.52 8.35 -10.58
C ALA A 113 4.87 7.30 -11.49
N LEU A 114 5.66 6.47 -12.17
CA LEU A 114 5.14 5.36 -12.98
C LEU A 114 4.33 4.36 -12.15
N VAL A 115 4.79 4.02 -10.93
CA VAL A 115 4.01 3.17 -10.02
C VAL A 115 2.71 3.86 -9.63
N ALA A 116 2.73 5.15 -9.28
CA ALA A 116 1.52 5.89 -8.95
C ALA A 116 0.51 5.90 -10.11
N ILE A 117 0.98 6.11 -11.34
CA ILE A 117 0.14 6.06 -12.55
C ILE A 117 -0.43 4.66 -12.78
N MET A 118 0.38 3.61 -12.58
CA MET A 118 -0.08 2.22 -12.67
C MET A 118 -1.20 1.91 -11.67
N TRP A 119 -1.21 2.56 -10.51
CA TRP A 119 -2.27 2.45 -9.51
C TRP A 119 -3.53 3.26 -9.86
N ILE A 120 -3.39 4.37 -10.60
CA ILE A 120 -4.54 5.15 -11.10
C ILE A 120 -5.37 4.33 -12.11
N VAL A 121 -4.73 3.46 -12.90
CA VAL A 121 -5.44 2.60 -13.85
C VAL A 121 -6.14 1.47 -13.09
N PRO A 122 -7.49 1.49 -12.97
CA PRO A 122 -8.23 0.45 -12.25
C PRO A 122 -8.00 -0.90 -12.92
N ASP A 123 -7.83 -1.95 -12.12
CA ASP A 123 -7.52 -3.29 -12.62
C ASP A 123 -8.72 -3.83 -13.43
N GLN A 124 -8.58 -3.90 -14.75
CA GLN A 124 -9.60 -4.39 -15.70
C GLN A 124 -10.09 -5.81 -15.38
N ARG A 125 -9.38 -6.55 -14.52
CA ARG A 125 -9.82 -7.86 -14.02
C ARG A 125 -11.02 -7.78 -13.07
N ILE A 126 -11.16 -6.71 -12.30
CA ILE A 126 -12.29 -6.52 -11.39
C ILE A 126 -13.56 -6.23 -12.21
N GLU A 127 -13.42 -5.42 -13.24
CA GLU A 127 -14.50 -5.07 -14.17
C GLU A 127 -15.01 -6.31 -14.92
N LYS A 128 -14.10 -7.13 -15.48
CA LYS A 128 -14.46 -8.40 -16.13
C LYS A 128 -15.07 -9.44 -15.18
N ALA A 129 -14.74 -9.40 -13.89
CA ALA A 129 -15.32 -10.29 -12.89
C ALA A 129 -16.75 -9.87 -12.50
N LEU A 130 -17.02 -8.55 -12.45
CA LEU A 130 -18.35 -8.00 -12.17
C LEU A 130 -19.30 -8.20 -13.35
N GLU A 131 -18.83 -8.03 -14.59
CA GLU A 131 -19.63 -8.34 -15.79
C GLU A 131 -20.08 -9.81 -15.83
N LYS A 132 -19.22 -10.73 -15.38
CA LYS A 132 -19.53 -12.16 -15.35
C LYS A 132 -20.54 -12.56 -14.25
N VAL A 133 -20.69 -11.75 -13.22
CA VAL A 133 -21.65 -11.99 -12.11
C VAL A 133 -23.02 -11.36 -12.42
N ASN A 134 -23.06 -10.22 -13.12
CA ASN A 134 -24.31 -9.58 -13.55
C ASN A 134 -24.90 -10.17 -14.85
N GLY A 135 -24.15 -11.03 -15.55
CA GLY A 135 -24.58 -11.67 -16.79
C GLY A 135 -25.20 -13.08 -16.63
N ASN A 136 -25.46 -13.53 -15.40
CA ASN A 136 -26.19 -14.76 -15.07
C ASN A 136 -27.48 -14.41 -14.32
#